data_AF-A0A2L0UD42-F1
#
_entry.id   AF-A0A2L0UD42-F1
#
_cell.length_a   1.000
_cell.length_b   1.000
_cell.length_c   1.000
_cell.angle_alpha   90.00
_cell.angle_beta   90.00
_cell.angle_gamma   90.00
#
_symmetry.space_group_name_H-M   'P 1'
#
loop_
_entity.id
_entity.type
_entity.pdbx_description
1 polymer ?
#
loop_
_entity_poly.entity_id
_entity_poly.type
_entity_poly.pdbx_seq_one_letter_code
_entity_poly.pdbx_strand_id
1 'polypeptide(L)' 'MSTPTADLSAAGVSIWLDDLSRERINSGAFKHLIEDRNVVGVTTNPSIFAAALKKGESYASQVGALAEA' A
#
# COMPACT_ATOMS: atom_id res chain seq x y z
N MET A 1 26.41 -0.86 -1.97
CA MET A 1 26.05 -1.77 -0.86
C MET A 1 24.62 -2.22 -1.10
N SER A 2 24.28 -3.48 -0.82
CA SER A 2 22.88 -3.95 -0.87
C SER A 2 22.09 -3.41 0.32
N THR A 3 20.76 -3.34 0.17
CA THR A 3 19.85 -3.03 1.29
C THR A 3 19.40 -4.33 1.96
N PRO A 4 18.94 -4.28 3.23
CA PRO A 4 18.41 -5.49 3.89
C PRO A 4 17.27 -6.17 3.13
N THR A 5 16.41 -5.40 2.44
CA THR A 5 15.34 -5.95 1.61
C THR A 5 15.89 -6.64 0.36
N ALA A 6 16.94 -6.10 -0.26
CA ALA A 6 17.60 -6.73 -1.39
C ALA A 6 18.28 -8.05 -1.00
N ASP A 7 18.91 -8.10 0.18
CA ASP A 7 19.55 -9.32 0.68
C ASP A 7 18.52 -10.43 0.96
N LEU A 8 17.37 -10.08 1.55
CA LEU A 8 16.25 -11.02 1.75
C LEU A 8 15.69 -11.55 0.43
N SER A 9 15.49 -10.67 -0.56
CA SER A 9 15.04 -11.09 -1.89
C SER A 9 16.05 -11.99 -2.58
N ALA A 10 17.35 -11.71 -2.46
CA ALA A 10 18.42 -12.56 -3.00
C ALA A 10 18.47 -13.95 -2.33
N ALA A 11 18.06 -14.04 -1.06
CA ALA A 11 17.89 -15.30 -0.34
C ALA A 11 16.59 -16.07 -0.70
N GLY A 12 15.79 -15.55 -1.64
CA GLY A 12 14.54 -16.19 -2.09
C GLY A 12 13.29 -15.83 -1.29
N VAL A 13 13.36 -14.82 -0.41
CA VAL A 13 12.21 -14.37 0.38
C VAL A 13 11.39 -13.34 -0.40
N SER A 14 10.08 -13.57 -0.52
CA SER A 14 9.14 -12.60 -1.11
C SER A 14 8.70 -11.59 -0.05
N ILE A 15 8.92 -10.29 -0.32
CA ILE A 15 8.56 -9.20 0.60
C ILE A 15 7.19 -8.64 0.24
N TRP A 16 6.29 -8.61 1.22
CA TRP A 16 4.93 -8.11 1.07
C TRP A 16 4.70 -6.89 1.97
N LEU A 17 3.97 -5.91 1.46
CA LEU A 17 3.53 -4.75 2.22
C LEU A 17 2.20 -5.06 2.92
N ASP A 18 2.14 -4.87 4.23
CA ASP A 18 0.92 -5.07 5.04
C ASP A 18 0.15 -3.76 5.30
N ASP A 19 -0.05 -2.98 4.23
CA ASP A 19 -0.86 -1.76 4.25
C ASP A 19 -1.11 -1.28 2.81
N LEU A 20 -2.35 -0.89 2.50
CA LEU A 20 -2.65 -0.21 1.26
C LEU A 20 -3.74 0.83 1.46
N SER A 21 -3.40 2.08 1.12
CA SER A 21 -4.34 3.18 1.04
C SER A 21 -4.30 3.81 -0.35
N ARG A 22 -5.39 4.46 -0.73
CA ARG A 22 -5.50 5.21 -1.99
C ARG A 22 -4.50 6.35 -2.04
N GLU A 23 -4.24 7.00 -0.90
CA GLU A 23 -3.21 8.02 -0.78
C GLU A 23 -1.82 7.45 -1.13
N ARG A 24 -1.46 6.27 -0.62
CA ARG A 24 -0.17 5.61 -0.92
C ARG A 24 -0.02 5.28 -2.41
N ILE A 25 -1.12 4.91 -3.08
CA ILE A 25 -1.15 4.68 -4.52
C ILE A 25 -0.97 6.01 -5.27
N ASN A 26 -1.82 7.00 -4.99
CA ASN A 26 -1.88 8.25 -5.73
C ASN A 26 -0.62 9.12 -5.57
N SER A 27 0.03 9.07 -4.40
CA SER A 27 1.29 9.76 -4.13
C SER A 27 2.51 9.12 -4.80
N GLY A 28 2.36 7.91 -5.37
CA GLY A 28 3.48 7.13 -5.90
C GLY A 28 4.31 6.41 -4.83
N ALA A 29 3.99 6.57 -3.54
CA ALA A 29 4.71 5.92 -2.45
C ALA A 29 4.68 4.38 -2.57
N PHE A 30 3.58 3.78 -3.06
CA PHE A 30 3.53 2.34 -3.30
C PHE A 30 4.50 1.91 -4.41
N LYS A 31 4.57 2.67 -5.50
CA LYS A 31 5.51 2.41 -6.59
C LYS A 31 6.97 2.45 -6.11
N HIS A 32 7.32 3.44 -5.28
CA HIS A 32 8.65 3.54 -4.67
C HIS A 32 9.01 2.31 -3.81
N LEU A 33 8.04 1.71 -3.11
CA LEU A 33 8.29 0.48 -2.35
C LEU A 33 8.56 -0.73 -3.25
N ILE A 34 7.93 -0.81 -4.41
CA ILE A 34 8.21 -1.85 -5.40
C ILE A 34 9.62 -1.66 -5.96
N GLU A 35 9.94 -0.45 -6.44
CA GLU A 35 11.19 -0.14 -7.14
C GLU A 35 12.40 -0.21 -6.20
N ASP A 36 12.27 0.35 -4.99
CA ASP A 36 13.43 0.62 -4.13
C ASP A 36 13.46 -0.21 -2.84
N ARG A 37 12.42 -1.01 -2.56
CA ARG A 37 12.34 -1.89 -1.37
C ARG A 37 11.97 -3.34 -1.68
N ASN A 38 12.01 -3.73 -2.95
CA ASN A 38 11.82 -5.13 -3.38
C ASN A 38 10.44 -5.70 -2.99
N VAL A 39 9.43 -4.85 -2.81
CA VAL A 39 8.06 -5.30 -2.52
C VAL A 39 7.46 -5.95 -3.76
N VAL A 40 6.95 -7.17 -3.61
CA VAL A 40 6.36 -7.98 -4.71
C VAL A 40 4.88 -8.31 -4.49
N GLY A 41 4.32 -7.94 -3.35
CA GLY A 41 2.93 -8.18 -3.00
C GLY A 41 2.44 -7.19 -1.96
N VAL A 42 1.12 -7.12 -1.80
CA VAL A 42 0.47 -6.27 -0.81
C VAL A 42 -0.77 -6.97 -0.26
N THR A 43 -1.01 -6.83 1.03
CA THR A 43 -2.22 -7.30 1.70
C THR A 43 -3.11 -6.14 2.09
N THR A 44 -4.41 -6.35 1.98
CA THR A 44 -5.43 -5.55 2.65
C THR A 44 -6.21 -6.44 3.60
N ASN A 45 -6.74 -5.85 4.67
CA ASN A 45 -7.71 -6.48 5.55
C ASN A 45 -8.74 -5.44 6.02
N PRO A 46 -9.88 -5.85 6.62
CA PRO A 46 -10.91 -4.92 7.05
C PRO A 46 -10.43 -3.80 7.97
N SER A 47 -9.50 -4.09 8.89
CA SER A 47 -8.95 -3.11 9.84
C SER A 47 -8.12 -2.05 9.14
N ILE A 48 -7.25 -2.45 8.20
CA ILE A 48 -6.44 -1.55 7.38
C ILE A 48 -7.36 -0.64 6.55
N PHE A 49 -8.37 -1.21 5.90
CA PHE A 49 -9.27 -0.42 5.06
C PHE A 49 -10.11 0.57 5.89
N ALA A 50 -10.60 0.16 7.06
CA ALA A 50 -11.30 1.05 7.97
C ALA A 50 -10.41 2.21 8.45
N ALA A 51 -9.13 1.96 8.71
CA ALA A 51 -8.17 3.01 9.08
C ALA A 51 -7.90 3.98 7.90
N ALA A 52 -7.78 3.46 6.68
CA ALA A 52 -7.60 4.26 5.47
C ALA A 52 -8.81 5.16 5.19
N LEU A 53 -10.02 4.65 5.36
CA LEU A 53 -11.27 5.42 5.24
C LEU A 53 -11.37 6.52 6.29
N LYS A 54 -10.98 6.25 7.54
CA LYS A 54 -11.03 7.25 8.64
C LYS A 54 -10.07 8.41 8.43
N LYS A 55 -8.91 8.17 7.82
CA LYS A 55 -7.82 9.15 7.71
C LYS A 55 -7.82 9.95 6.41
N GLY A 56 -8.56 9.52 5.39
CA GLY A 56 -8.30 9.99 4.02
C GLY A 56 -9.45 10.76 3.38
N GLU A 57 -9.21 12.04 3.08
CA GLU A 57 -9.98 12.78 2.05
C GLU A 57 -9.98 12.05 0.71
N SER A 58 -8.93 11.26 0.43
CA SER A 58 -8.77 10.51 -0.81
C SER A 58 -9.95 9.57 -1.13
N TYR A 59 -10.67 9.09 -0.11
CA TYR A 59 -11.85 8.23 -0.30
C TYR A 59 -13.18 8.99 -0.26
N ALA A 60 -13.20 10.24 0.23
CA ALA A 60 -14.43 10.97 0.53
C ALA A 60 -15.34 11.16 -0.69
N SER A 61 -14.78 11.52 -1.84
CA SER A 61 -15.55 11.72 -3.08
C SER A 61 -16.28 10.46 -3.54
N GLN A 62 -15.59 9.31 -3.52
CA GLN A 62 -16.20 8.05 -3.92
C GLN A 62 -17.23 7.56 -2.90
N VAL A 63 -16.99 7.77 -1.61
CA VAL A 63 -17.98 7.45 -0.57
C VAL A 63 -19.24 8.30 -0.73
N GLY A 64 -19.09 9.61 -1.02
CA GLY A 64 -20.22 10.49 -1.29
C GLY A 64 -21.05 10.02 -2.49
N ALA A 65 -20.40 9.73 -3.62
CA ALA A 65 -21.08 9.21 -4.82
C ALA A 65 -21.82 7.88 -4.57
N LEU A 66 -21.26 7.00 -3.73
CA LEU A 66 -21.90 5.72 -3.37
C LEU A 66 -23.06 5.89 -2.38
N ALA A 67 -23.10 6.96 -1.59
CA ALA A 67 -24.19 7.24 -0.67
C ALA A 67 -25.41 7.87 -1.37
N GLU A 68 -25.21 8.48 -2.54
CA GLU A 68 -26.26 9.07 -3.38
C GLU A 68 -26.90 8.08 -4.36
N ALA A 69 -26.29 6.90 -4.55
CA ALA A 69 -26.75 5.82 -5.43
C ALA A 69 -27.71 4.86 -4.72
#